data_AF-A0A502GXI1-F1
#
_entry.id   AF-A0A502GXI1-F1
#
_cell.length_a   1.000
_cell.length_b   1.000
_cell.length_c   1.000
_cell.angle_alpha   90.00
_cell.angle_beta   90.00
_cell.angle_gamma   90.00
#
_symmetry.space_group_name_H-M   'P 1'
#
loop_
_entity.id
_entity.type
_entity.pdbx_description
1 polymer ?
#
loop_
_entity_poly.entity_id
_entity_poly.type
_entity_poly.pdbx_seq_one_letter_code
_entity_poly.pdbx_strand_id
1 'polypeptide(L)'
;MCYGPGGALFGPGCCFGGLPFMAYSAMRTTVLGFALLLMGPLAARAQAPAKPAAAKLAGIAWSASRPLTWADFQGRPKFGEPEAALTSADLLSGAKCTDFVFSATVTPTFDPSTSWVRDAKSSSPALLRHEQLHFDLTEVYARRLRQKLKTANLDCQKLQPAFSRLTQVVYDQWSDEENRYDIDTNHGLNAAKQAVWEKKVQQQLAELAAFAS
;
A
#
# COMPACT_ATOMS: atom_id res chain seq x y z
N MET A 1 -12.14 4.71 -21.41
CA MET A 1 -10.70 4.99 -21.22
C MET A 1 -10.55 5.87 -20.01
N CYS A 2 -9.83 5.39 -18.99
CA CYS A 2 -9.32 6.19 -17.87
C CYS A 2 -7.84 5.81 -17.71
N TYR A 3 -6.97 6.80 -17.51
CA TYR A 3 -5.53 6.58 -17.33
C TYR A 3 -5.22 6.20 -15.88
N GLY A 4 -4.32 5.22 -15.71
CA GLY A 4 -3.55 5.00 -14.49
C GLY A 4 -2.05 5.05 -14.83
N PRO A 5 -1.17 5.49 -13.92
CA PRO A 5 0.27 5.49 -14.15
C PRO A 5 0.86 4.08 -13.97
N GLY A 6 1.87 3.73 -14.78
CA GLY A 6 2.58 2.44 -14.68
C GLY A 6 2.00 1.36 -15.61
N GLY A 7 2.24 1.49 -16.91
CA GLY A 7 1.76 0.52 -17.90
C GLY A 7 2.60 -0.75 -17.98
N ALA A 8 1.97 -1.90 -17.83
CA ALA A 8 2.43 -3.20 -18.35
C ALA A 8 1.26 -3.88 -19.08
N LEU A 9 1.52 -4.41 -20.28
CA LEU A 9 0.49 -4.89 -21.21
C LEU A 9 0.27 -6.39 -21.10
N PHE A 10 -1.00 -6.81 -21.03
CA PHE A 10 -1.42 -8.14 -21.49
C PHE A 10 -2.77 -8.07 -22.22
N GLY A 11 -2.87 -8.82 -23.31
CA GLY A 11 -4.07 -9.19 -24.06
C GLY A 11 -3.75 -10.48 -24.86
N PRO A 12 -4.63 -10.98 -25.75
CA PRO A 12 -5.90 -10.39 -26.20
C PRO A 12 -7.11 -11.38 -26.28
N GLY A 13 -8.29 -10.84 -26.64
CA GLY A 13 -9.46 -11.57 -27.17
C GLY A 13 -10.54 -11.98 -26.16
N CYS A 14 -11.82 -12.22 -26.51
CA CYS A 14 -12.60 -12.06 -27.75
C CYS A 14 -14.10 -12.35 -27.41
N CYS A 15 -15.16 -11.90 -28.11
CA CYS A 15 -15.38 -10.82 -29.10
C CYS A 15 -16.92 -10.56 -29.25
N PHE A 16 -17.37 -9.79 -30.26
CA PHE A 16 -18.79 -9.53 -30.67
C PHE A 16 -19.63 -8.63 -29.71
N GLY A 17 -20.37 -7.60 -30.12
CA GLY A 17 -20.82 -7.15 -31.46
C GLY A 17 -22.29 -7.52 -31.71
N GLY A 18 -23.19 -6.67 -32.22
CA GLY A 18 -23.11 -5.23 -32.53
C GLY A 18 -24.31 -4.77 -33.39
N LEU A 19 -24.56 -3.44 -33.44
CA LEU A 19 -25.33 -2.71 -34.48
C LEU A 19 -26.89 -2.92 -34.51
N PRO A 20 -27.68 -2.19 -35.34
CA PRO A 20 -27.99 -0.75 -35.12
C PRO A 20 -29.42 -0.29 -35.58
N PHE A 21 -29.67 1.04 -35.63
CA PHE A 21 -30.63 1.78 -36.49
C PHE A 21 -32.13 1.37 -36.49
N MET A 22 -33.12 2.26 -36.28
CA MET A 22 -33.44 3.44 -37.10
C MET A 22 -34.34 4.46 -36.37
N ALA A 23 -34.41 5.67 -36.90
CA ALA A 23 -35.34 6.73 -36.48
C ALA A 23 -36.76 6.53 -37.04
N TYR A 24 -37.78 7.16 -36.43
CA TYR A 24 -38.94 7.68 -37.17
C TYR A 24 -39.51 8.96 -36.53
N SER A 25 -40.31 9.68 -37.33
CA SER A 25 -40.60 11.11 -37.16
C SER A 25 -41.88 11.42 -36.35
N ALA A 26 -42.00 12.70 -36.03
CA ALA A 26 -43.02 13.39 -35.25
C ALA A 26 -44.49 13.00 -35.49
N MET A 27 -45.29 13.15 -34.43
CA MET A 27 -46.60 13.79 -34.56
C MET A 27 -46.94 14.63 -33.31
N ARG A 28 -47.47 15.84 -33.51
CA ARG A 28 -47.93 16.74 -32.43
C ARG A 28 -49.40 16.47 -32.15
N THR A 29 -49.76 16.34 -30.87
CA THR A 29 -51.15 16.54 -30.43
C THR A 29 -51.17 17.21 -29.07
N THR A 30 -51.77 18.40 -29.00
CA THR A 30 -51.87 19.19 -27.76
C THR A 30 -53.08 18.72 -26.96
N VAL A 31 -52.88 18.32 -25.70
CA VAL A 31 -53.96 18.16 -24.72
C VAL A 31 -53.57 18.91 -23.46
N LEU A 32 -54.37 19.93 -23.09
CA LEU A 32 -54.20 20.64 -21.82
C LEU A 32 -54.66 19.73 -20.67
N GLY A 33 -53.72 19.08 -20.00
CA GLY A 33 -53.97 18.42 -18.72
C GLY A 33 -53.78 19.39 -17.55
N PHE A 34 -54.84 19.64 -16.78
CA PHE A 34 -54.75 20.37 -15.52
C PHE A 34 -53.90 19.57 -14.51
N ALA A 35 -52.67 20.01 -14.24
CA ALA A 35 -51.80 19.40 -13.25
C ALA A 35 -52.20 19.87 -11.83
N LEU A 36 -53.04 19.08 -11.15
CA LEU A 36 -53.38 19.31 -9.75
C LEU A 36 -52.19 18.91 -8.85
N LEU A 37 -51.33 19.88 -8.55
CA LEU A 37 -50.17 19.72 -7.66
C LEU A 37 -50.60 19.50 -6.20
N LEU A 38 -50.83 18.24 -5.83
CA LEU A 38 -50.94 17.82 -4.43
C LEU A 38 -49.58 17.94 -3.74
N MET A 39 -49.29 19.09 -3.13
CA MET A 39 -48.17 19.25 -2.21
C MET A 39 -48.43 18.49 -0.91
N GLY A 40 -48.11 17.19 -0.90
CA GLY A 40 -47.97 16.43 0.33
C GLY A 40 -46.77 16.92 1.15
N PRO A 41 -46.84 16.90 2.50
CA PRO A 41 -45.75 17.38 3.33
C PRO A 41 -44.51 16.48 3.18
N LEU A 42 -43.35 17.11 2.98
CA LEU A 42 -42.04 16.45 3.02
C LEU A 42 -41.76 15.92 4.43
N ALA A 43 -42.10 14.65 4.67
CA ALA A 43 -41.65 13.93 5.86
C ALA A 43 -40.12 13.83 5.82
N ALA A 44 -39.44 14.61 6.67
CA ALA A 44 -37.99 14.58 6.80
C ALA A 44 -37.55 13.17 7.22
N ARG A 45 -36.94 12.43 6.27
CA ARG A 45 -36.47 11.07 6.52
C ARG A 45 -35.23 11.15 7.41
N ALA A 46 -35.39 10.83 8.70
CA ALA A 46 -34.27 10.83 9.64
C ALA A 46 -33.18 9.88 9.14
N GLN A 47 -32.02 10.43 8.83
CA GLN A 47 -30.84 9.65 8.45
C GLN A 47 -30.41 8.86 9.71
N ALA A 48 -30.39 7.53 9.63
CA ALA A 48 -29.85 6.72 10.73
C ALA A 48 -28.38 7.12 10.98
N PRO A 49 -27.92 7.18 12.24
CA PRO A 49 -26.55 7.56 12.54
C PRO A 49 -25.59 6.59 11.84
N ALA A 50 -24.65 7.15 11.06
CA ALA A 50 -23.64 6.34 10.39
C ALA A 50 -22.86 5.55 11.45
N LYS A 51 -22.80 4.23 11.28
CA LYS A 51 -21.95 3.36 12.10
C LYS A 51 -20.52 3.95 12.06
N PRO A 52 -19.85 4.18 13.20
CA PRO A 52 -18.50 4.70 13.19
C PRO A 52 -17.63 3.84 12.28
N ALA A 53 -16.94 4.47 11.32
CA ALA A 53 -15.89 3.78 10.58
C ALA A 53 -14.90 3.27 11.62
N ALA A 54 -14.61 1.97 11.60
CA ALA A 54 -13.62 1.40 12.51
C ALA A 54 -12.31 2.17 12.32
N ALA A 55 -11.78 2.74 13.40
CA ALA A 55 -10.53 3.48 13.34
C ALA A 55 -9.47 2.57 12.73
N LYS A 56 -8.85 3.00 11.62
CA LYS A 56 -7.71 2.29 11.06
C LYS A 56 -6.68 2.18 12.18
N LEU A 57 -6.33 0.96 12.56
CA LEU A 57 -5.33 0.72 13.60
C LEU A 57 -4.03 1.43 13.18
N ALA A 58 -3.44 2.19 14.09
CA ALA A 58 -2.19 2.85 13.83
C ALA A 58 -1.13 1.78 13.49
N GLY A 59 -0.39 2.02 12.40
CA GLY A 59 0.64 1.09 11.95
C GLY A 59 1.70 0.84 13.01
N ILE A 60 2.25 -0.37 13.03
CA ILE A 60 3.31 -0.77 13.96
C ILE A 60 4.64 -0.27 13.39
N ALA A 61 5.37 0.55 14.13
CA ALA A 61 6.73 0.95 13.78
C ALA A 61 7.71 -0.20 14.02
N TRP A 62 8.74 -0.31 13.19
CA TRP A 62 9.76 -1.37 13.32
C TRP A 62 10.55 -1.24 14.62
N SER A 63 10.86 -2.36 15.27
CA SER A 63 11.79 -2.41 16.40
C SER A 63 12.45 -3.78 16.54
N ALA A 64 13.77 -3.80 16.68
CA ALA A 64 14.54 -5.00 17.00
C ALA A 64 14.11 -5.70 18.31
N SER A 65 13.48 -4.97 19.25
CA SER A 65 12.98 -5.51 20.51
C SER A 65 11.52 -5.95 20.47
N ARG A 66 10.82 -5.74 19.35
CA ARG A 66 9.43 -6.17 19.11
C ARG A 66 9.30 -6.81 17.71
N PRO A 67 9.78 -8.05 17.52
CA PRO A 67 9.46 -8.81 16.32
C PRO A 67 7.94 -9.02 16.19
N LEU A 68 7.48 -9.19 14.96
CA LEU A 68 6.09 -9.51 14.62
C LEU A 68 5.69 -10.88 15.18
N THR A 69 4.41 -10.98 15.52
CA THR A 69 3.76 -12.21 15.95
C THR A 69 2.51 -12.43 15.10
N TRP A 70 1.96 -13.65 15.06
CA TRP A 70 0.70 -13.88 14.35
C TRP A 70 -0.50 -13.08 14.88
N ALA A 71 -0.41 -12.47 16.07
CA ALA A 71 -1.43 -11.55 16.60
C ALA A 71 -1.42 -10.17 15.92
N ASP A 72 -0.33 -9.80 15.24
CA ASP A 72 -0.22 -8.57 14.47
C ASP A 72 -0.85 -8.69 13.06
N PHE A 73 -1.09 -9.90 12.55
CA PHE A 73 -1.68 -10.16 11.22
C PHE A 73 -3.22 -10.25 11.30
N GLN A 74 -3.89 -9.09 11.31
CA GLN A 74 -5.32 -8.95 11.62
C GLN A 74 -6.22 -8.78 10.39
N GLY A 75 -5.62 -8.61 9.21
CA GLY A 75 -6.29 -8.57 7.92
C GLY A 75 -6.84 -9.95 7.50
N ARG A 76 -7.36 -10.02 6.28
CA ARG A 76 -7.85 -11.27 5.68
C ARG A 76 -7.40 -11.37 4.22
N PRO A 77 -6.99 -12.56 3.74
CA PRO A 77 -6.74 -12.76 2.31
C PRO A 77 -8.01 -12.47 1.50
N LYS A 78 -7.83 -11.96 0.28
CA LYS A 78 -8.91 -11.96 -0.71
C LYS A 78 -9.13 -13.38 -1.22
N PHE A 79 -10.23 -13.57 -1.94
CA PHE A 79 -10.47 -14.84 -2.62
C PHE A 79 -9.45 -15.02 -3.75
N GLY A 80 -8.77 -16.17 -3.78
CA GLY A 80 -7.85 -16.54 -4.86
C GLY A 80 -6.38 -16.14 -4.68
N GLU A 81 -6.01 -15.40 -3.62
CA GLU A 81 -4.59 -15.18 -3.27
C GLU A 81 -3.88 -16.55 -3.12
N PRO A 82 -2.69 -16.80 -3.68
CA PRO A 82 -1.99 -18.09 -3.57
C PRO A 82 -1.14 -18.23 -2.29
N GLU A 83 -0.75 -17.14 -1.62
CA GLU A 83 0.22 -17.13 -0.53
C GLU A 83 -0.38 -17.65 0.79
N ALA A 84 0.47 -18.13 1.72
CA ALA A 84 0.02 -18.58 3.04
C ALA A 84 -0.17 -17.44 4.05
N ALA A 85 0.59 -16.36 3.88
CA ALA A 85 0.53 -15.11 4.63
C ALA A 85 0.92 -13.94 3.70
N LEU A 86 0.77 -12.71 4.20
CA LEU A 86 1.22 -11.49 3.54
C LEU A 86 1.54 -10.41 4.57
N THR A 87 2.70 -9.78 4.41
CA THR A 87 3.14 -8.61 5.17
C THR A 87 2.89 -7.32 4.39
N SER A 88 1.97 -6.49 4.88
CA SER A 88 1.79 -5.12 4.40
C SER A 88 2.73 -4.19 5.17
N ALA A 89 3.86 -3.87 4.57
CA ALA A 89 4.78 -2.84 5.06
C ALA A 89 4.80 -1.60 4.14
N ASP A 90 5.20 -0.45 4.66
CA ASP A 90 5.38 0.80 3.93
C ASP A 90 6.50 1.66 4.56
N LEU A 91 7.09 2.56 3.76
CA LEU A 91 8.01 3.60 4.21
C LEU A 91 7.23 4.91 4.30
N LEU A 92 6.77 5.30 5.48
CA LEU A 92 6.14 6.61 5.66
C LEU A 92 7.23 7.68 5.70
N SER A 93 7.32 8.49 4.63
CA SER A 93 8.31 9.56 4.51
C SER A 93 7.67 10.94 4.37
N GLY A 94 8.33 11.96 4.91
CA GLY A 94 7.87 13.35 4.86
C GLY A 94 9.02 14.34 4.99
N ALA A 95 8.82 15.55 4.46
CA ALA A 95 9.83 16.62 4.47
C ALA A 95 9.19 17.99 4.71
N LYS A 96 9.94 18.86 5.39
CA LYS A 96 9.58 20.27 5.60
C LYS A 96 10.85 21.14 5.60
N CYS A 97 10.68 22.43 5.31
CA CYS A 97 11.66 23.44 5.69
C CYS A 97 11.06 24.34 6.79
N THR A 98 11.89 24.75 7.74
CA THR A 98 11.57 25.76 8.76
C THR A 98 12.75 26.73 8.79
N ASP A 99 12.52 28.02 8.57
CA ASP A 99 13.57 29.05 8.45
C ASP A 99 14.71 28.67 7.48
N PHE A 100 14.33 28.12 6.32
CA PHE A 100 15.21 27.54 5.29
C PHE A 100 16.06 26.34 5.73
N VAL A 101 15.87 25.83 6.96
CA VAL A 101 16.47 24.57 7.43
C VAL A 101 15.59 23.40 6.99
N PHE A 102 16.14 22.54 6.14
CA PHE A 102 15.51 21.29 5.73
C PHE A 102 15.48 20.26 6.87
N SER A 103 14.37 19.55 6.99
CA SER A 103 14.24 18.36 7.84
C SER A 103 13.29 17.33 7.21
N ALA A 104 13.52 16.05 7.48
CA ALA A 104 12.69 14.97 6.99
C ALA A 104 12.53 13.85 8.03
N THR A 105 11.43 13.12 7.91
CA THR A 105 11.11 11.92 8.69
C THR A 105 10.97 10.74 7.75
N VAL A 106 11.41 9.55 8.20
CA VAL A 106 11.20 8.28 7.51
C VAL A 106 10.93 7.23 8.57
N THR A 107 9.80 6.54 8.47
CA THR A 107 9.35 5.53 9.43
C THR A 107 8.90 4.28 8.68
N PRO A 108 9.55 3.12 8.85
CA PRO A 108 9.00 1.86 8.40
C PRO A 108 7.75 1.55 9.23
N THR A 109 6.65 1.22 8.55
CA THR A 109 5.40 0.83 9.20
C THR A 109 4.95 -0.52 8.69
N PHE A 110 4.40 -1.33 9.58
CA PHE A 110 3.61 -2.51 9.28
C PHE A 110 2.13 -2.18 9.49
N ASP A 111 1.23 -2.65 8.62
CA ASP A 111 -0.21 -2.42 8.72
C ASP A 111 -0.96 -3.69 9.13
N PRO A 112 -1.33 -3.84 10.42
CA PRO A 112 -2.08 -5.00 10.90
C PRO A 112 -3.38 -5.26 10.16
N SER A 113 -4.02 -4.22 9.61
CA SER A 113 -5.35 -4.33 9.00
C SER A 113 -5.34 -4.91 7.59
N THR A 114 -4.18 -4.90 6.92
CA THR A 114 -4.00 -5.47 5.58
C THR A 114 -2.97 -6.60 5.54
N SER A 115 -2.12 -6.76 6.54
CA SER A 115 -1.30 -7.97 6.76
C SER A 115 -2.17 -9.14 7.25
N TRP A 116 -1.98 -10.34 6.70
CA TRP A 116 -2.82 -11.51 7.01
C TRP A 116 -2.05 -12.84 7.01
N VAL A 117 -2.62 -13.85 7.64
CA VAL A 117 -2.18 -15.25 7.59
C VAL A 117 -3.41 -16.15 7.50
N ARG A 118 -3.39 -17.22 6.68
CA ARG A 118 -4.58 -18.08 6.48
C ARG A 118 -5.01 -18.82 7.73
N ASP A 119 -4.04 -19.39 8.44
CA ASP A 119 -4.26 -20.09 9.70
C ASP A 119 -3.06 -19.88 10.63
N ALA A 120 -3.17 -18.90 11.52
CA ALA A 120 -2.18 -18.60 12.54
C ALA A 120 -1.85 -19.77 13.49
N LYS A 121 -2.72 -20.80 13.59
CA LYS A 121 -2.52 -21.95 14.51
C LYS A 121 -1.68 -23.06 13.89
N SER A 122 -1.76 -23.26 12.57
CA SER A 122 -0.97 -24.27 11.85
C SER A 122 0.24 -23.67 11.11
N SER A 123 0.32 -22.34 10.98
CA SER A 123 1.44 -21.67 10.31
C SER A 123 2.77 -21.87 11.04
N SER A 124 3.81 -22.22 10.27
CA SER A 124 5.11 -22.56 10.84
C SER A 124 5.90 -21.33 11.33
N PRO A 125 6.83 -21.51 12.29
CA PRO A 125 7.79 -20.47 12.64
C PRO A 125 8.73 -20.06 11.49
N ALA A 126 8.84 -20.88 10.43
CA ALA A 126 9.60 -20.51 9.23
C ALA A 126 8.86 -19.48 8.38
N LEU A 127 7.54 -19.63 8.23
CA LEU A 127 6.70 -18.63 7.56
C LEU A 127 6.74 -17.29 8.32
N LEU A 128 6.64 -17.29 9.66
CA LEU A 128 6.72 -16.04 10.43
C LEU A 128 8.05 -15.31 10.25
N ARG A 129 9.18 -16.04 10.12
CA ARG A 129 10.48 -15.41 9.81
C ARG A 129 10.54 -14.88 8.38
N HIS A 130 9.88 -15.53 7.43
CA HIS A 130 9.78 -15.04 6.07
C HIS A 130 9.06 -13.69 6.03
N GLU A 131 7.88 -13.63 6.67
CA GLU A 131 7.08 -12.41 6.85
C GLU A 131 7.82 -11.31 7.61
N GLN A 132 8.51 -11.64 8.71
CA GLN A 132 9.34 -10.70 9.47
C GLN A 132 10.42 -10.04 8.60
N LEU A 133 11.03 -10.79 7.67
CA LEU A 133 12.14 -10.24 6.90
C LEU A 133 11.71 -9.17 5.88
N HIS A 134 10.47 -9.21 5.37
CA HIS A 134 9.91 -8.10 4.59
C HIS A 134 9.89 -6.80 5.42
N PHE A 135 9.51 -6.91 6.71
CA PHE A 135 9.51 -5.75 7.59
C PHE A 135 10.94 -5.29 7.98
N ASP A 136 11.89 -6.22 8.12
CA ASP A 136 13.31 -5.91 8.33
C ASP A 136 13.94 -5.25 7.09
N LEU A 137 13.61 -5.70 5.87
CA LEU A 137 13.99 -5.07 4.61
C LEU A 137 13.42 -3.66 4.51
N THR A 138 12.17 -3.46 4.95
CA THR A 138 11.56 -2.13 5.03
C THR A 138 12.39 -1.20 5.94
N GLU A 139 12.83 -1.63 7.14
CA GLU A 139 13.75 -0.80 7.95
C GLU A 139 15.13 -0.60 7.29
N VAL A 140 15.71 -1.60 6.60
CA VAL A 140 16.95 -1.38 5.82
C VAL A 140 16.77 -0.22 4.82
N TYR A 141 15.65 -0.17 4.11
CA TYR A 141 15.37 0.90 3.15
C TYR A 141 14.99 2.23 3.82
N ALA A 142 14.34 2.21 5.00
CA ALA A 142 14.16 3.41 5.81
C ALA A 142 15.51 4.02 6.23
N ARG A 143 16.46 3.20 6.70
CA ARG A 143 17.82 3.63 7.05
C ARG A 143 18.57 4.19 5.84
N ARG A 144 18.49 3.53 4.68
CA ARG A 144 19.07 4.03 3.40
C ARG A 144 18.49 5.38 3.00
N LEU A 145 17.19 5.58 3.16
CA LEU A 145 16.55 6.85 2.84
C LEU A 145 16.99 7.95 3.83
N ARG A 146 16.99 7.68 5.14
CA ARG A 146 17.52 8.59 6.18
C ARG A 146 18.99 8.98 5.89
N GLN A 147 19.83 8.02 5.48
CA GLN A 147 21.21 8.29 5.07
C GLN A 147 21.30 9.25 3.89
N LYS A 148 20.56 8.99 2.80
CA LYS A 148 20.53 9.87 1.62
C LYS A 148 20.03 11.28 1.96
N LEU A 149 18.97 11.38 2.77
CA LEU A 149 18.38 12.65 3.19
C LEU A 149 19.30 13.46 4.11
N LYS A 150 20.10 12.81 4.99
CA LYS A 150 21.08 13.49 5.86
C LYS A 150 22.14 14.26 5.08
N THR A 151 22.47 13.81 3.86
CA THR A 151 23.45 14.47 2.97
C THR A 151 22.80 15.24 1.82
N ALA A 152 21.47 15.31 1.75
CA ALA A 152 20.77 15.96 0.65
C ALA A 152 20.66 17.48 0.88
N ASN A 153 21.20 18.26 -0.05
CA ASN A 153 20.94 19.71 -0.10
C ASN A 153 19.70 19.98 -0.97
N LEU A 154 18.51 19.92 -0.36
CA LEU A 154 17.25 20.16 -1.06
C LEU A 154 16.89 21.65 -1.02
N ASP A 155 16.68 22.25 -2.19
CA ASP A 155 16.17 23.62 -2.34
C ASP A 155 14.77 23.73 -1.70
N CYS A 156 14.66 24.49 -0.61
CA CYS A 156 13.38 24.71 0.08
C CYS A 156 12.30 25.34 -0.80
N GLN A 157 12.65 26.11 -1.84
CA GLN A 157 11.68 26.65 -2.80
C GLN A 157 11.12 25.57 -3.75
N LYS A 158 11.81 24.44 -3.89
CA LYS A 158 11.46 23.30 -4.77
C LYS A 158 11.44 21.98 -4.00
N LEU A 159 11.16 22.05 -2.70
CA LEU A 159 11.34 20.93 -1.76
C LEU A 159 10.56 19.69 -2.21
N GLN A 160 9.25 19.83 -2.47
CA GLN A 160 8.39 18.68 -2.76
C GLN A 160 8.84 17.93 -4.02
N PRO A 161 9.01 18.53 -5.21
CA PRO A 161 9.54 17.83 -6.38
C PRO A 161 10.93 17.20 -6.17
N ALA A 162 11.82 17.83 -5.40
CA ALA A 162 13.16 17.31 -5.15
C ALA A 162 13.13 16.11 -4.17
N PHE A 163 12.34 16.22 -3.11
CA PHE A 163 12.09 15.15 -2.14
C PHE A 163 11.44 13.95 -2.81
N SER A 164 10.32 14.13 -3.53
CA SER A 164 9.62 13.02 -4.20
C SER A 164 10.52 12.25 -5.19
N ARG A 165 11.39 12.92 -5.95
CA ARG A 165 12.34 12.22 -6.83
C ARG A 165 13.38 11.42 -6.05
N LEU A 166 13.91 11.97 -4.96
CA LEU A 166 14.90 11.30 -4.12
C LEU A 166 14.29 10.08 -3.43
N THR A 167 13.09 10.24 -2.85
CA THR A 167 12.40 9.15 -2.17
C THR A 167 11.97 8.06 -3.15
N GLN A 168 11.39 8.40 -4.32
CA GLN A 168 10.92 7.43 -5.32
C GLN A 168 12.01 6.42 -5.70
N VAL A 169 13.23 6.88 -5.97
CA VAL A 169 14.38 6.00 -6.28
C VAL A 169 14.64 4.97 -5.17
N VAL A 170 14.35 5.29 -3.91
CA VAL A 170 14.51 4.36 -2.79
C VAL A 170 13.30 3.43 -2.63
N TYR A 171 12.07 3.89 -2.91
CA TYR A 171 10.89 3.01 -2.99
C TYR A 171 11.01 1.99 -4.13
N ASP A 172 11.51 2.41 -5.30
CA ASP A 172 11.73 1.52 -6.45
C ASP A 172 12.77 0.44 -6.10
N GLN A 173 13.91 0.84 -5.51
CA GLN A 173 14.94 -0.08 -5.04
C GLN A 173 14.46 -1.03 -3.94
N TRP A 174 13.58 -0.55 -3.05
CA TRP A 174 12.96 -1.36 -2.01
C TRP A 174 12.03 -2.42 -2.62
N SER A 175 11.08 -2.00 -3.46
CA SER A 175 10.18 -2.89 -4.20
C SER A 175 10.94 -3.95 -5.00
N ASP A 176 11.99 -3.57 -5.73
CA ASP A 176 12.81 -4.54 -6.48
C ASP A 176 13.54 -5.54 -5.58
N GLU A 177 13.87 -5.17 -4.34
CA GLU A 177 14.58 -6.04 -3.39
C GLU A 177 13.61 -7.01 -2.68
N GLU A 178 12.40 -6.55 -2.32
CA GLU A 178 11.31 -7.40 -1.82
C GLU A 178 10.96 -8.48 -2.86
N ASN A 179 10.69 -8.08 -4.11
CA ASN A 179 10.43 -9.00 -5.21
C ASN A 179 11.58 -10.00 -5.43
N ARG A 180 12.83 -9.55 -5.31
CA ARG A 180 14.01 -10.43 -5.43
C ARG A 180 14.12 -11.41 -4.26
N TYR A 181 13.76 -11.00 -3.05
CA TYR A 181 13.73 -11.85 -1.86
C TYR A 181 12.66 -12.94 -1.96
N ASP A 182 11.44 -12.59 -2.39
CA ASP A 182 10.36 -13.53 -2.71
C ASP A 182 10.82 -14.60 -3.72
N ILE A 183 11.37 -14.16 -4.86
CA ILE A 183 11.84 -15.06 -5.93
C ILE A 183 12.98 -15.97 -5.44
N ASP A 184 14.00 -15.41 -4.78
CA ASP A 184 15.16 -16.18 -4.31
C ASP A 184 14.78 -17.23 -3.26
N THR A 185 13.83 -16.90 -2.38
CA THR A 185 13.38 -17.80 -1.32
C THR A 185 12.23 -18.72 -1.76
N ASN A 186 11.70 -18.55 -2.97
CA ASN A 186 10.48 -19.21 -3.43
C ASN A 186 9.34 -18.99 -2.42
N HIS A 187 9.06 -17.73 -2.08
CA HIS A 187 8.09 -17.31 -1.07
C HIS A 187 8.30 -18.03 0.27
N GLY A 188 9.54 -18.00 0.77
CA GLY A 188 9.94 -18.61 2.05
C GLY A 188 10.10 -20.13 2.05
N LEU A 189 9.79 -20.85 0.96
CA LEU A 189 9.89 -22.30 0.88
C LEU A 189 11.34 -22.82 0.82
N ASN A 190 12.30 -22.00 0.38
CA ASN A 190 13.72 -22.34 0.29
C ASN A 190 14.48 -21.85 1.53
N ALA A 191 14.54 -22.70 2.56
CA ALA A 191 15.20 -22.41 3.84
C ALA A 191 16.70 -22.04 3.71
N ALA A 192 17.42 -22.57 2.71
CA ALA A 192 18.83 -22.24 2.50
C ALA A 192 19.00 -20.81 1.97
N LYS A 193 18.12 -20.37 1.05
CA LYS A 193 18.06 -19.00 0.56
C LYS A 193 17.53 -18.03 1.62
N GLN A 194 16.54 -18.44 2.41
CA GLN A 194 16.04 -17.68 3.56
C GLN A 194 17.19 -17.31 4.51
N ALA A 195 18.03 -18.27 4.91
CA ALA A 195 19.17 -18.01 5.80
C ALA A 195 20.23 -17.07 5.20
N VAL A 196 20.44 -17.08 3.88
CA VAL A 196 21.33 -16.13 3.18
C VAL A 196 20.75 -14.72 3.25
N TRP A 197 19.44 -14.56 3.03
CA TRP A 197 18.74 -13.28 3.11
C TRP A 197 18.66 -12.76 4.55
N GLU A 198 18.32 -13.59 5.53
CA GLU A 198 18.37 -13.26 6.97
C GLU A 198 19.75 -12.68 7.34
N LYS A 199 20.85 -13.35 6.96
CA LYS A 199 22.22 -12.86 7.21
C LYS A 199 22.50 -11.52 6.51
N LYS A 200 22.14 -11.39 5.23
CA LYS A 200 22.35 -10.18 4.43
C LYS A 200 21.63 -8.97 5.02
N VAL A 201 20.37 -9.14 5.43
CA VAL A 201 19.56 -8.07 6.02
C VAL A 201 20.12 -7.66 7.38
N GLN A 202 20.51 -8.62 8.23
CA GLN A 202 21.16 -8.31 9.51
C GLN A 202 22.50 -7.55 9.33
N GLN A 203 23.30 -7.89 8.32
CA GLN A 203 24.50 -7.14 7.96
C GLN A 203 24.16 -5.70 7.53
N GLN A 204 23.18 -5.52 6.64
CA GLN A 204 22.75 -4.20 6.17
C GLN A 204 22.16 -3.34 7.31
N LEU A 205 21.40 -3.92 8.24
CA LEU A 205 20.91 -3.23 9.43
C LEU A 205 22.08 -2.75 10.31
N ALA A 206 23.10 -3.59 10.53
CA ALA A 206 24.28 -3.24 11.32
C ALA A 206 25.14 -2.15 10.65
N GLU A 207 25.41 -2.26 9.36
CA GLU A 207 26.14 -1.26 8.55
C GLU A 207 25.45 0.12 8.59
N LEU A 208 24.12 0.13 8.67
CA LEU A 208 23.29 1.33 8.68
C LEU A 208 22.83 1.76 10.08
N ALA A 209 23.42 1.21 11.16
CA ALA A 209 22.98 1.47 12.54
C ALA A 209 22.95 2.96 12.93
N ALA A 210 23.81 3.79 12.35
CA ALA A 210 23.83 5.25 12.54
C ALA A 210 22.59 6.00 11.96
N PHE A 211 21.67 5.26 11.32
CA PHE A 211 20.43 5.76 10.71
C PHE A 211 19.19 5.01 11.19
N ALA A 212 19.30 4.19 12.25
CA ALA A 212 18.14 3.62 12.93
C ALA A 212 17.21 4.73 13.49
N SER A 213 15.93 4.43 13.63
CA SER A 213 14.94 5.25 14.36
C SER A 213 14.95 5.00 15.86
#